data_AF-A0A1Q3BC05-F1
#
_entry.id   AF-A0A1Q3BC05-F1
#
_cell.length_a   1.000
_cell.length_b   1.000
_cell.length_c   1.000
_cell.angle_alpha   90.00
_cell.angle_beta   90.00
_cell.angle_gamma   90.00
#
_symmetry.space_group_name_H-M   'P 1'
#
loop_
_entity.id
_entity.type
_entity.pdbx_description
1 polymer ?
#
loop_
_entity_poly.entity_id
_entity_poly.type
_entity_poly.pdbx_seq_one_letter_code
_entity_poly.pdbx_strand_id
1 'polypeptide(L)'
;DLLKTYEDTSGRKVNVDKTGAFLSPNTKQEVRNTTIHSIEVSNVREYNKYLGLPAYSGRSKASMFHLLKERVWGKLTGWKEKLLSNAGKQILIKAVAQSLPTYAMSVFKLPSSICNALNSIICNFWWGQTREKQQIHWLSWRQLCESKL
;
A
#
# COMPACT_ATOMS: atom_id res chain seq x y z
N ASP A 1 -4.68 3.87 -33.39
CA ASP A 1 -4.34 2.75 -34.29
C ASP A 1 -3.48 1.66 -33.66
N LEU A 2 -2.38 1.98 -32.96
CA LEU A 2 -1.49 0.95 -32.39
C LEU A 2 -2.17 -0.04 -31.41
N LEU A 3 -3.09 0.43 -30.56
CA LEU A 3 -3.83 -0.44 -29.64
C LEU A 3 -4.79 -1.37 -30.37
N LYS A 4 -5.52 -0.89 -31.38
CA LYS A 4 -6.43 -1.73 -32.19
C LYS A 4 -5.67 -2.82 -32.92
N THR A 5 -4.53 -2.48 -33.53
CA THR A 5 -3.65 -3.48 -34.15
C THR A 5 -3.14 -4.53 -33.14
N TYR A 6 -2.85 -4.12 -31.91
CA TYR A 6 -2.50 -5.07 -30.84
C TYR A 6 -3.69 -5.95 -30.44
N GLU A 7 -4.90 -5.40 -30.34
CA GLU A 7 -6.10 -6.19 -30.03
C GLU A 7 -6.37 -7.26 -31.10
N ASP A 8 -6.27 -6.87 -32.37
CA ASP A 8 -6.50 -7.74 -33.52
C ASP A 8 -5.45 -8.85 -33.64
N THR A 9 -4.19 -8.54 -33.36
CA THR A 9 -3.08 -9.52 -33.45
C THR A 9 -2.98 -10.43 -32.23
N SER A 10 -3.30 -9.93 -31.04
CA SER A 10 -3.18 -10.70 -29.79
C SER A 10 -4.46 -11.44 -29.37
N GLY A 11 -5.61 -11.08 -29.98
CA GLY A 11 -6.93 -11.58 -29.58
C GLY A 11 -7.38 -11.10 -28.19
N ARG A 12 -6.72 -10.09 -27.62
CA ARG A 12 -7.04 -9.53 -26.30
C ARG A 12 -7.58 -8.12 -26.44
N LYS A 13 -8.68 -7.83 -25.76
CA LYS A 13 -9.28 -6.48 -25.73
C LYS A 13 -8.75 -5.65 -24.56
N VAL A 14 -8.43 -4.39 -24.81
CA VAL A 14 -8.01 -3.43 -23.80
C VAL A 14 -9.22 -3.04 -22.96
N ASN A 15 -9.05 -3.05 -21.65
CA ASN A 15 -10.09 -2.60 -20.73
C ASN A 15 -9.97 -1.08 -20.57
N VAL A 16 -10.85 -0.34 -21.25
CA VAL A 16 -10.92 1.12 -21.21
C VAL A 16 -11.31 1.69 -19.84
N ASP A 17 -12.02 0.93 -19.01
CA ASP A 17 -12.39 1.36 -17.65
C ASP A 17 -11.21 1.32 -16.68
N LYS A 18 -10.25 0.40 -16.92
CA LYS A 18 -9.02 0.25 -16.12
C LYS A 18 -7.86 1.07 -16.68
N THR A 19 -7.95 1.47 -17.94
CA THR A 19 -6.90 2.21 -18.61
C THR A 19 -7.17 3.70 -18.41
N GLY A 20 -6.12 4.44 -18.05
CA GLY A 20 -6.18 5.87 -17.78
C GLY A 20 -4.92 6.52 -18.32
N ALA A 21 -5.04 7.66 -19.01
CA ALA A 21 -3.89 8.40 -19.48
C ALA A 21 -3.51 9.46 -18.43
N PHE A 22 -2.29 9.37 -17.91
CA PHE A 22 -1.74 10.40 -17.03
C PHE A 22 -0.83 11.34 -17.84
N LEU A 23 -1.16 12.63 -17.84
CA LEU A 23 -0.46 13.65 -18.60
C LEU A 23 0.12 14.69 -17.63
N SER A 24 1.29 15.23 -17.96
CA SER A 24 1.94 16.25 -17.15
C SER A 24 1.02 17.46 -16.92
N PRO A 25 1.06 18.11 -15.74
CA PRO A 25 0.31 19.34 -15.49
C PRO A 25 0.63 20.44 -16.50
N ASN A 26 1.86 20.45 -17.05
CA ASN A 26 2.35 21.46 -17.99
C ASN A 26 1.93 21.20 -19.46
N THR A 27 1.17 20.14 -19.73
CA THR A 27 0.67 19.86 -21.08
C THR A 27 -0.51 20.76 -21.42
N LYS A 28 -0.45 21.43 -22.58
CA LYS A 28 -1.56 22.25 -23.12
C LYS A 28 -2.86 21.44 -23.16
N GLN A 29 -3.97 22.07 -22.77
CA GLN A 29 -5.27 21.40 -22.66
C GLN A 29 -5.74 20.79 -24.00
N GLU A 30 -5.40 21.43 -25.12
CA GLU A 30 -5.71 20.94 -26.47
C GLU A 30 -5.03 19.60 -26.78
N VAL A 31 -3.73 19.49 -26.46
CA VAL A 31 -2.94 18.25 -26.63
C VAL A 31 -3.44 17.16 -25.69
N ARG A 32 -3.84 17.54 -24.47
CA ARG A 32 -4.45 16.62 -23.51
C ARG A 32 -5.75 16.03 -24.05
N ASN A 33 -6.68 16.88 -24.51
CA ASN A 33 -7.97 16.44 -25.01
C ASN A 33 -7.85 15.60 -26.30
N THR A 34 -6.96 15.98 -27.22
CA THR A 34 -6.71 15.20 -28.45
C THR A 34 -6.12 13.83 -28.15
N THR A 35 -5.19 13.73 -27.19
CA THR A 35 -4.58 12.44 -26.79
C THR A 35 -5.60 11.55 -26.05
N ILE A 36 -6.45 12.13 -25.22
CA ILE A 36 -7.51 11.39 -24.51
C ILE A 36 -8.55 10.87 -25.49
N HIS A 37 -8.96 11.70 -26.45
CA HIS A 37 -9.94 11.33 -27.47
C HIS A 37 -9.38 10.29 -28.45
N SER A 38 -8.10 10.36 -28.81
CA SER A 38 -7.49 9.39 -29.74
C SER A 38 -7.27 8.01 -29.13
N ILE A 39 -7.19 7.92 -27.80
CA ILE A 39 -6.97 6.67 -27.06
C ILE A 39 -8.30 6.11 -26.50
N GLU A 40 -9.42 6.85 -26.61
CA GLU A 40 -10.74 6.47 -26.04
C GLU A 40 -10.66 6.10 -24.54
N VAL A 41 -9.78 6.78 -23.81
CA VAL A 41 -9.48 6.47 -22.41
C VAL A 41 -9.94 7.61 -21.51
N SER A 42 -10.45 7.28 -20.33
CA SER A 42 -10.88 8.30 -19.36
C SER A 42 -9.70 9.15 -18.85
N ASN A 43 -9.92 10.46 -18.70
CA ASN A 43 -8.96 11.37 -18.08
C ASN A 43 -8.91 11.13 -16.57
N VAL A 44 -7.99 10.28 -16.13
CA VAL A 44 -7.81 10.00 -14.71
C VAL A 44 -6.84 11.03 -14.12
N ARG A 45 -7.40 12.05 -13.43
CA ARG A 45 -6.61 13.09 -12.75
C ARG A 45 -5.68 12.54 -11.66
N GLU A 46 -6.03 11.39 -11.09
CA GLU A 46 -5.28 10.74 -10.02
C GLU A 46 -5.18 9.25 -10.29
N TYR A 47 -4.05 8.79 -10.85
CA TYR A 47 -3.78 7.36 -10.96
C TYR A 47 -3.53 6.81 -9.55
N ASN A 48 -4.60 6.38 -8.89
CA ASN A 48 -4.61 6.21 -7.45
C ASN A 48 -3.86 4.96 -6.95
N LYS A 49 -3.51 4.00 -7.82
CA LYS A 49 -2.79 2.78 -7.41
C LYS A 49 -2.25 1.96 -8.59
N TYR A 50 -0.97 1.64 -8.59
CA TYR A 50 -0.35 0.62 -9.43
C TYR A 50 0.35 -0.42 -8.55
N LEU A 51 0.07 -1.70 -8.79
CA LEU A 51 0.62 -2.84 -8.00
C LEU A 51 0.49 -2.68 -6.48
N GLY A 52 -0.61 -2.08 -6.02
CA GLY A 52 -0.79 -1.87 -4.59
C GLY A 52 -0.28 -0.53 -4.07
N LEU A 53 0.62 0.14 -4.78
CA LEU A 53 1.22 1.41 -4.35
C LEU A 53 0.67 2.58 -5.18
N PRO A 54 0.54 3.78 -4.64
CA PRO A 54 0.15 4.94 -5.43
C PRO A 54 1.17 5.18 -6.55
N ALA A 55 0.68 5.26 -7.79
CA ALA A 55 1.52 5.36 -8.99
C ALA A 55 2.16 6.75 -9.14
N TYR A 56 1.52 7.76 -8.56
CA TYR A 56 2.02 9.12 -8.52
C TYR A 56 2.13 9.59 -7.07
N SER A 57 3.36 9.81 -6.60
CA SER A 57 3.61 10.55 -5.37
C SER A 57 3.55 12.04 -5.67
N GLY A 58 2.38 12.67 -5.50
CA GLY A 58 2.27 14.12 -5.52
C GLY A 58 2.98 14.78 -4.32
N ARG A 59 2.59 16.01 -3.96
CA ARG A 59 3.14 16.74 -2.80
C ARG A 59 2.88 16.04 -1.45
N SER A 60 1.85 15.19 -1.35
CA SER A 60 1.47 14.50 -0.10
C SER A 60 2.03 13.07 -0.04
N LYS A 61 3.29 12.94 0.36
CA LYS A 61 3.86 11.64 0.76
C LYS A 61 3.10 11.02 1.94
N ALA A 62 2.48 11.85 2.79
CA ALA A 62 1.71 11.43 3.95
C ALA A 62 0.51 10.53 3.60
N SER A 63 -0.21 10.82 2.50
CA SER A 63 -1.38 10.02 2.09
C SER A 63 -0.99 8.58 1.72
N MET A 64 0.12 8.39 1.01
CA MET A 64 0.62 7.04 0.68
C MET A 64 0.89 6.22 1.94
N PHE A 65 1.50 6.86 2.93
CA PHE A 65 1.90 6.19 4.16
C PHE A 65 0.74 6.00 5.13
N HIS A 66 -0.28 6.86 5.07
CA HIS A 66 -1.55 6.61 5.74
C HIS A 66 -2.21 5.35 5.19
N LEU A 67 -2.28 5.22 3.87
CA LEU A 67 -2.83 4.01 3.22
C LEU A 67 -2.04 2.75 3.57
N LEU A 68 -0.71 2.83 3.66
CA LEU A 68 0.13 1.71 4.10
C LEU A 68 -0.20 1.32 5.55
N LYS A 69 -0.29 2.31 6.45
CA LYS A 69 -0.65 2.13 7.85
C LYS A 69 -2.02 1.46 8.00
N GLU A 70 -3.04 1.94 7.29
CA GLU A 70 -4.38 1.39 7.30
C GLU A 70 -4.44 -0.05 6.81
N ARG A 71 -3.63 -0.42 5.81
CA ARG A 71 -3.60 -1.80 5.33
C ARG A 71 -2.97 -2.75 6.34
N VAL A 72 -1.86 -2.35 6.95
CA VAL A 72 -1.22 -3.16 8.00
C VAL A 72 -2.17 -3.31 9.18
N TRP A 73 -2.81 -2.21 9.60
CA TRP A 73 -3.83 -2.23 10.64
C TRP A 73 -5.00 -3.15 10.27
N GLY A 74 -5.62 -2.96 9.11
CA GLY A 74 -6.78 -3.73 8.66
C GLY A 74 -6.48 -5.23 8.52
N LYS A 75 -5.26 -5.59 8.10
CA LYS A 75 -4.81 -6.97 8.13
C LYS A 75 -4.75 -7.50 9.56
N LEU A 76 -4.07 -6.80 10.46
CA LEU A 76 -3.91 -7.24 11.85
C LEU A 76 -5.24 -7.33 12.61
N THR A 77 -6.13 -6.33 12.48
CA THR A 77 -7.45 -6.34 13.13
C THR A 77 -8.40 -7.38 12.55
N GLY A 78 -8.23 -7.74 11.27
CA GLY A 78 -9.01 -8.80 10.64
C GLY A 78 -8.75 -10.16 11.27
N TRP A 79 -7.60 -10.34 11.93
CA TRP A 79 -7.28 -11.54 12.68
C TRP A 79 -7.65 -11.37 14.15
N LYS A 80 -8.50 -12.26 14.66
CA LYS A 80 -8.84 -12.29 16.10
C LYS A 80 -7.58 -12.60 16.91
N GLU A 81 -6.98 -11.57 17.51
CA GLU A 81 -5.85 -11.67 18.45
C GLU A 81 -6.06 -12.70 19.56
N LYS A 82 -7.32 -12.90 19.99
CA LYS A 82 -7.72 -13.83 21.06
C LYS A 82 -7.63 -15.32 20.67
N LEU A 83 -7.54 -15.65 19.39
CA LEU A 83 -7.49 -17.04 18.90
C LEU A 83 -6.07 -17.50 18.54
N LEU A 84 -5.10 -16.59 18.55
CA LEU A 84 -3.74 -16.87 18.12
C LEU A 84 -2.82 -17.11 19.32
N SER A 85 -2.07 -18.22 19.26
CA SER A 85 -0.95 -18.44 20.17
C SER A 85 0.15 -17.39 19.93
N ASN A 86 1.08 -17.23 20.87
CA ASN A 86 2.22 -16.31 20.72
C ASN A 86 3.06 -16.64 19.47
N ALA A 87 3.25 -17.93 19.17
CA ALA A 87 3.91 -18.38 17.95
C ALA A 87 3.10 -17.99 16.70
N GLY A 88 1.78 -18.16 16.72
CA GLY A 88 0.89 -17.76 15.63
C GLY A 88 0.93 -16.24 15.37
N LYS A 89 0.95 -15.43 16.43
CA LYS A 89 1.12 -13.97 16.32
C LYS A 89 2.45 -13.61 15.67
N GLN A 90 3.54 -14.28 16.07
CA GLN A 90 4.87 -14.02 15.51
C GLN A 90 4.92 -14.31 14.00
N ILE A 91 4.37 -15.46 13.60
CA ILE A 91 4.30 -15.86 12.19
C ILE A 91 3.47 -14.85 11.41
N LEU A 92 2.30 -14.45 11.93
CA LEU A 92 1.44 -13.47 11.25
C LEU A 92 2.13 -12.12 11.07
N ILE A 93 2.83 -11.64 12.10
CA ILE A 93 3.59 -10.39 12.02
C ILE A 93 4.65 -10.48 10.92
N LYS A 94 5.45 -11.55 10.91
CA LYS A 94 6.55 -11.73 9.94
C LYS A 94 6.03 -11.93 8.52
N ALA A 95 5.07 -12.81 8.33
CA ALA A 95 4.57 -13.19 7.01
C ALA A 95 3.65 -12.13 6.40
N VAL A 96 2.79 -11.49 7.22
CA VAL A 96 1.75 -10.58 6.72
C VAL A 96 2.10 -9.14 7.01
N ALA A 97 2.26 -8.77 8.28
CA ALA A 97 2.40 -7.35 8.66
C ALA A 97 3.70 -6.72 8.15
N GLN A 98 4.82 -7.47 8.16
CA GLN A 98 6.12 -6.99 7.68
C GLN A 98 6.26 -7.02 6.15
N SER A 99 5.58 -7.93 5.46
CA SER A 99 5.65 -8.03 3.99
C SER A 99 5.21 -6.75 3.27
N LEU A 100 4.18 -6.05 3.78
CA LEU A 100 3.66 -4.81 3.20
C LEU A 100 4.68 -3.66 3.26
N PRO A 101 5.23 -3.30 4.44
CA PRO A 101 6.31 -2.33 4.55
C PRO A 101 7.55 -2.73 3.76
N THR A 102 7.94 -4.01 3.73
CA THR A 102 9.11 -4.47 2.95
C THR A 102 8.92 -4.18 1.46
N TYR A 103 7.75 -4.49 0.90
CA TYR A 103 7.45 -4.14 -0.48
C TYR A 103 7.45 -2.62 -0.71
N ALA A 104 6.82 -1.85 0.18
CA ALA A 104 6.82 -0.38 0.07
C ALA A 104 8.24 0.22 0.16
N MET A 105 9.10 -0.32 1.02
CA MET A 105 10.50 0.10 1.18
C MET A 105 11.36 -0.21 -0.04
N SER A 106 11.04 -1.27 -0.80
CA SER A 106 11.76 -1.62 -2.02
C SER A 106 11.61 -0.57 -3.14
N VAL A 107 10.50 0.19 -3.12
CA VAL A 107 10.17 1.20 -4.14
C VAL A 107 10.30 2.63 -3.59
N PHE A 108 10.10 2.84 -2.28
CA PHE A 108 10.07 4.16 -1.65
C PHE A 108 10.86 4.22 -0.35
N LYS A 109 11.58 5.33 -0.15
CA LYS A 109 12.17 5.64 1.16
C LYS A 109 11.08 6.06 2.16
N LEU A 110 10.82 5.23 3.16
CA LEU A 110 9.84 5.54 4.22
C LEU A 110 10.41 6.56 5.23
N PRO A 111 9.63 7.59 5.62
CA PRO A 111 9.96 8.45 6.75
C PRO A 111 9.99 7.68 8.07
N SER A 112 10.87 8.09 8.98
CA SER A 112 10.99 7.50 10.32
C SER A 112 9.67 7.53 11.11
N SER A 113 8.87 8.58 10.95
CA SER A 113 7.55 8.71 11.58
C SER A 113 6.60 7.57 11.22
N ILE A 114 6.66 7.09 9.97
CA ILE A 114 5.82 5.99 9.47
C ILE A 114 6.33 4.66 9.99
N CYS A 115 7.65 4.44 9.99
CA CYS A 115 8.25 3.26 10.59
C CYS A 115 7.87 3.14 12.07
N ASN A 116 7.90 4.24 12.81
CA ASN A 116 7.49 4.28 14.22
C ASN A 116 6.00 3.97 14.37
N ALA A 117 5.13 4.55 13.53
CA ALA A 117 3.69 4.27 13.57
C ALA A 117 3.37 2.79 13.26
N LEU A 118 4.07 2.18 12.31
CA LEU A 118 3.93 0.76 11.98
C LEU A 118 4.41 -0.13 13.14
N ASN A 119 5.55 0.20 13.74
CA ASN A 119 6.07 -0.50 14.92
C ASN A 119 5.08 -0.43 16.09
N SER A 120 4.46 0.72 16.35
CA SER A 120 3.43 0.85 17.38
C SER A 120 2.23 -0.07 17.11
N ILE A 121 1.76 -0.14 15.87
CA ILE A 121 0.65 -1.04 15.49
C ILE A 121 1.00 -2.51 15.75
N ILE A 122 2.18 -2.93 15.31
CA ILE A 122 2.64 -4.33 15.46
C ILE A 122 2.86 -4.67 16.94
N CYS A 123 3.43 -3.73 17.71
CA CYS A 123 3.63 -3.87 19.15
C CYS A 123 2.28 -4.07 19.86
N ASN A 124 1.30 -3.21 19.58
CA ASN A 124 -0.02 -3.29 20.20
C ASN A 124 -0.71 -4.62 19.88
N PHE A 125 -0.61 -5.09 18.63
CA PHE A 125 -1.13 -6.39 18.22
C PHE A 125 -0.45 -7.56 18.97
N TRP A 126 0.88 -7.51 19.13
CA TRP A 126 1.63 -8.53 19.85
C TRP A 126 1.14 -8.68 21.29
N TRP A 127 1.06 -7.56 22.02
CA TRP A 127 0.63 -7.55 23.41
C TRP A 127 -0.89 -7.74 23.58
N GLY A 128 -1.66 -7.71 22.49
CA GLY A 128 -3.12 -7.92 22.54
C GLY A 128 -3.87 -6.70 23.04
N GLN A 129 -3.35 -5.50 22.76
CA GLN A 129 -3.95 -4.23 23.16
C GLN A 129 -5.21 -3.97 22.32
N THR A 130 -6.37 -4.14 22.93
CA THR A 130 -7.67 -3.81 22.30
C THR A 130 -8.08 -2.40 22.73
N ARG A 131 -8.97 -1.75 21.96
CA ARG A 131 -9.52 -0.41 22.27
C ARG A 131 -10.05 -0.27 23.71
N GLU A 132 -10.49 -1.36 24.33
CA GLU A 132 -11.06 -1.38 25.68
C GLU A 132 -10.10 -1.85 26.78
N LYS A 133 -8.98 -2.54 26.43
CA LYS A 133 -8.08 -3.13 27.42
C LYS A 133 -6.63 -2.97 27.00
N GLN A 134 -5.88 -2.23 27.82
CA GLN A 134 -4.43 -2.16 27.74
C GLN A 134 -3.83 -3.37 28.44
N GLN A 135 -3.01 -4.14 27.72
CA GLN A 135 -2.27 -5.27 28.26
C GLN A 135 -0.87 -4.82 28.69
N ILE A 136 -0.31 -5.50 29.69
CA ILE A 136 1.03 -5.20 30.21
C ILE A 136 2.08 -5.60 29.17
N HIS A 137 2.97 -4.66 28.87
CA HIS A 137 4.15 -4.93 28.05
C HIS A 137 5.24 -5.53 28.94
N TRP A 138 5.39 -6.86 28.91
CA TRP A 138 6.35 -7.57 29.76
C TRP A 138 7.81 -7.38 29.33
N LEU A 139 8.05 -6.98 28.09
CA LEU A 139 9.37 -6.70 27.54
C LEU A 139 9.29 -5.46 26.65
N SER A 140 10.39 -4.70 26.58
CA SER A 140 10.45 -3.60 25.62
C SER A 140 10.37 -4.14 24.18
N TRP A 141 9.69 -3.39 23.31
CA TRP A 141 9.56 -3.79 21.91
C TRP A 141 10.92 -3.91 21.21
N ARG A 142 11.87 -3.03 21.55
CA ARG A 142 13.23 -3.06 21.01
C ARG A 142 13.94 -4.38 21.34
N GLN A 143 13.95 -4.78 22.60
CA GLN A 143 14.54 -6.07 23.03
C GLN A 143 13.83 -7.27 22.38
N LEU A 144 12.53 -7.17 22.12
CA LEU A 144 11.79 -8.23 21.44
C LEU A 144 12.17 -8.38 19.96
N CYS A 145 12.53 -7.27 19.31
CA CYS A 145 12.95 -7.24 17.92
C CYS A 145 14.44 -7.57 17.71
N GLU A 146 15.24 -7.68 18.77
CA GLU A 146 16.63 -8.09 18.67
C GLU A 146 16.74 -9.56 18.24
N SER A 147 17.72 -9.85 17.40
CA SER A 147 18.06 -11.23 17.06
C SER A 147 18.59 -11.91 18.32
N LYS A 148 18.06 -13.09 18.64
CA LYS A 148 18.53 -13.89 19.79
C LYS A 148 19.80 -14.71 19.48
N LEU A 149 20.56 -14.29 18.46
CA LEU A 149 21.82 -14.91 18.05
C LEU A 149 22.98 -14.15 18.70
#